data_AF-A0A822FQI6-F1
#
_entry.id   AF-A0A822FQI6-F1
#
_cell.length_a   1.000
_cell.length_b   1.000
_cell.length_c   1.000
_cell.angle_alpha   90.00
_cell.angle_beta   90.00
_cell.angle_gamma   90.00
#
_symmetry.space_group_name_H-M   'P 1'
#
loop_
_entity.id
_entity.type
_entity.pdbx_description
1 polymer ?
#
loop_
_entity_poly.entity_id
_entity_poly.type
_entity_poly.pdbx_seq_one_letter_code
_entity_poly.pdbx_strand_id
1 'polypeptide(L)'
;MSATLYTSQFIPHIQNFAEATGSGTYVFDIIARKTKIDAFSDEGDQPKTITGDIEFKNIHFTYPARDEISVLNNLSLKIPSGKTVALVGPSGCG
;
A
#
# COMPACT_ATOMS: atom_id res chain seq x y z
N MET A 1 -25.88 -7.26 50.62
CA MET A 1 -26.19 -8.27 49.59
C MET A 1 -26.46 -7.65 48.22
N SER A 2 -27.11 -6.47 48.13
CA SER A 2 -27.41 -5.82 46.84
C SER A 2 -26.19 -5.24 46.10
N ALA A 3 -25.20 -4.67 46.78
CA ALA A 3 -24.01 -4.09 46.13
C ALA A 3 -23.18 -5.14 45.34
N THR A 4 -23.02 -6.34 45.90
CA THR A 4 -22.33 -7.47 45.27
C THR A 4 -23.06 -7.98 44.02
N LEU A 5 -24.40 -7.92 44.03
CA LEU A 5 -25.23 -8.31 42.88
C LEU A 5 -25.06 -7.32 41.72
N TYR A 6 -25.04 -6.02 41.98
CA TYR A 6 -24.80 -5.02 40.93
C TYR A 6 -23.41 -5.16 40.34
N THR A 7 -22.36 -5.30 41.15
CA THR A 7 -20.99 -5.52 40.62
C THR A 7 -20.90 -6.76 39.74
N SER A 8 -21.65 -7.83 40.03
CA SER A 8 -21.65 -9.06 39.22
C SER A 8 -22.26 -8.85 37.82
N GLN A 9 -23.19 -7.90 37.66
CA GLN A 9 -23.78 -7.56 36.36
C GLN A 9 -22.84 -6.73 35.48
N PHE A 10 -21.88 -6.01 36.06
CA PHE A 10 -20.92 -5.18 35.31
C PHE A 10 -19.72 -5.95 34.73
N ILE A 11 -19.35 -7.09 35.33
CA ILE A 11 -18.22 -7.93 34.89
C ILE A 11 -18.23 -8.28 33.39
N PRO A 12 -19.35 -8.75 32.79
CA PRO A 12 -19.36 -9.07 31.36
C PRO A 12 -19.16 -7.84 30.45
N HIS A 13 -19.53 -6.64 30.89
CA HIS A 13 -19.33 -5.42 30.10
C HIS A 13 -17.85 -4.99 30.05
N ILE A 14 -17.08 -5.28 31.09
CA ILE A 14 -15.63 -5.05 31.10
C ILE A 14 -14.95 -5.93 30.04
N GLN A 15 -15.39 -7.17 29.88
CA GLN A 15 -14.88 -8.07 28.84
C GLN A 15 -15.14 -7.51 27.44
N ASN A 16 -16.37 -7.06 27.17
CA ASN A 16 -16.71 -6.42 25.88
C ASN A 16 -15.86 -5.18 25.60
N PHE A 17 -15.58 -4.37 26.62
CA PHE A 17 -14.73 -3.18 26.47
C PHE A 17 -13.27 -3.54 26.19
N ALA A 18 -12.74 -4.57 26.86
CA ALA A 18 -11.40 -5.08 26.61
C ALA A 18 -11.26 -5.64 25.18
N GLU A 19 -12.26 -6.40 24.71
CA GLU A 19 -12.31 -6.93 23.34
C GLU A 19 -12.41 -5.81 22.29
N ALA A 20 -13.26 -4.80 22.53
CA ALA A 20 -13.40 -3.65 21.65
C ALA A 20 -12.09 -2.85 21.55
N THR A 21 -11.41 -2.65 22.68
CA THR A 21 -10.11 -1.97 22.72
C THR A 21 -9.07 -2.78 21.96
N GLY A 22 -8.99 -4.10 22.19
CA GLY A 22 -8.04 -4.99 21.52
C GLY A 22 -8.29 -5.15 20.02
N SER A 23 -9.54 -5.06 19.55
CA SER A 23 -9.86 -5.11 18.12
C SER A 23 -9.66 -3.76 17.43
N GLY A 24 -9.87 -2.66 18.16
CA GLY A 24 -9.72 -1.30 17.64
C GLY A 24 -8.27 -0.90 17.37
N THR A 25 -7.29 -1.47 18.09
CA THR A 25 -5.86 -1.16 17.90
C THR A 25 -5.42 -1.32 16.45
N TYR A 26 -5.76 -2.44 15.81
CA TYR A 26 -5.38 -2.70 14.41
C TYR A 26 -5.94 -1.64 13.43
N VAL A 27 -7.17 -1.16 13.68
CA VAL A 27 -7.78 -0.11 12.86
C VAL A 27 -7.03 1.20 13.03
N PHE A 28 -6.72 1.58 14.28
CA PHE A 28 -5.95 2.79 14.55
C PHE A 28 -4.52 2.71 14.01
N ASP A 29 -3.89 1.54 14.05
CA ASP A 29 -2.56 1.31 13.48
C ASP A 29 -2.55 1.51 11.95
N ILE A 30 -3.58 1.03 11.24
CA ILE A 30 -3.73 1.27 9.80
C ILE A 30 -3.90 2.77 9.51
N ILE A 31 -4.76 3.46 10.27
CA ILE A 31 -5.03 4.88 10.09
C ILE A 31 -3.77 5.72 10.35
N ALA A 32 -2.99 5.37 11.38
CA ALA A 32 -1.77 6.09 11.75
C ALA A 32 -0.57 5.74 10.86
N ARG A 33 -0.67 4.72 10.01
CA ARG A 33 0.43 4.25 9.17
C ARG A 33 0.81 5.31 8.12
N LYS A 34 2.07 5.76 8.17
CA LYS A 34 2.65 6.59 7.11
C LYS A 34 3.16 5.73 5.95
N THR A 35 2.74 6.04 4.72
CA THR A 35 3.21 5.36 3.51
C THR A 35 4.44 6.06 2.94
N LYS A 36 5.33 5.30 2.28
CA LYS A 36 6.52 5.87 1.60
C LYS A 36 6.15 6.67 0.35
N ILE A 37 5.07 6.24 -0.31
CA ILE A 37 4.47 6.92 -1.45
C ILE A 37 3.13 7.43 -0.95
N ASP A 38 3.01 8.74 -0.82
CA ASP A 38 1.79 9.39 -0.34
C ASP A 38 1.00 9.93 -1.52
N ALA A 39 -0.18 9.35 -1.75
CA ALA A 39 -1.07 9.76 -2.84
C ALA A 39 -1.87 11.04 -2.53
N PHE A 40 -1.88 11.48 -1.27
CA PHE A 40 -2.60 12.67 -0.81
C PHE A 40 -1.67 13.88 -0.62
N SER A 41 -0.37 13.70 -0.85
CA SER A 41 0.60 14.78 -0.79
C SER A 41 0.45 15.69 -2.01
N ASP A 42 0.46 17.00 -1.78
CA ASP A 42 0.58 18.01 -2.84
C ASP A 42 2.05 18.24 -3.25
N GLU A 43 2.99 17.50 -2.66
CA GLU A 43 4.41 17.58 -3.00
C GLU A 43 4.70 16.92 -4.34
N GLY A 44 5.57 17.55 -5.12
CA GLY A 44 6.02 17.05 -6.43
C GLY A 44 5.83 18.07 -7.54
N ASP A 45 6.44 17.78 -8.69
CA ASP A 45 6.34 18.64 -9.86
C ASP A 45 5.00 18.46 -10.56
N GLN A 46 4.29 19.56 -10.79
CA GLN A 46 3.03 19.59 -11.55
C GLN A 46 3.24 20.33 -12.89
N PRO A 47 3.79 19.66 -13.91
CA PRO A 47 4.09 20.30 -15.19
C PRO A 47 2.81 20.73 -15.92
N LYS A 48 2.75 22.00 -16.35
CA LYS A 48 1.63 22.56 -17.13
C LYS A 48 1.49 21.94 -18.52
N THR A 49 2.58 21.41 -19.07
CA THR A 49 2.63 20.83 -20.41
C THR A 49 3.54 19.61 -20.37
N ILE A 50 3.09 18.51 -20.97
CA ILE A 50 3.80 17.23 -20.99
C ILE A 50 3.95 16.81 -22.46
N THR A 51 5.18 16.65 -22.95
CA THR A 51 5.47 16.18 -24.32
C THR A 51 5.06 14.72 -24.51
N GLY A 52 5.16 13.90 -23.44
CA GLY A 52 4.76 12.49 -23.46
C GLY A 52 5.84 11.51 -23.90
N ASP A 53 7.12 11.92 -23.89
CA ASP A 53 8.24 10.99 -24.05
C ASP A 53 8.42 10.18 -22.77
N ILE A 54 8.45 8.85 -22.89
CA ILE A 54 8.59 7.92 -21.75
C ILE A 54 9.91 7.17 -21.91
N GLU A 55 10.66 7.03 -20.83
CA GLU A 55 11.95 6.34 -20.82
C GLU A 55 12.13 5.51 -19.55
N PHE A 56 12.41 4.22 -19.73
CA PHE A 56 12.85 3.28 -18.71
C PHE A 56 14.38 3.12 -18.84
N LYS A 57 15.11 3.26 -17.73
CA LYS A 57 16.58 3.12 -17.70
C LYS A 57 17.01 2.13 -16.65
N ASN A 58 17.61 1.01 -17.07
CA ASN A 58 18.22 0.00 -16.22
C ASN A 58 17.30 -0.39 -15.05
N ILE A 59 16.02 -0.63 -15.35
CA ILE A 59 15.01 -0.88 -14.33
C ILE A 59 15.17 -2.31 -13.80
N HIS A 60 15.24 -2.40 -12.47
CA HIS A 60 15.16 -3.65 -11.72
C HIS A 60 13.91 -3.61 -10.85
N PHE A 61 13.10 -4.66 -10.91
CA PHE A 61 11.84 -4.70 -10.16
C PHE A 61 11.53 -6.09 -9.62
N THR A 62 11.11 -6.11 -8.36
CA THR A 62 10.72 -7.30 -7.60
C THR A 62 9.47 -6.96 -6.79
N TYR A 63 8.47 -7.86 -6.81
CA TYR A 63 7.29 -7.69 -5.97
C TYR A 63 7.62 -7.92 -4.48
N PRO A 64 7.21 -7.03 -3.55
CA PRO A 64 7.50 -7.20 -2.12
C PRO A 64 6.95 -8.50 -1.51
N ALA A 65 5.88 -9.07 -2.09
CA ALA A 65 5.30 -10.33 -1.64
C ALA A 65 6.11 -11.56 -2.05
N ARG A 66 7.05 -11.42 -3.00
CA ARG A 66 7.92 -12.48 -3.53
C ARG A 66 9.29 -11.87 -3.84
N ASP A 67 10.02 -11.53 -2.78
CA ASP A 67 11.33 -10.86 -2.86
C ASP A 67 12.44 -11.72 -3.48
N GLU A 68 12.28 -13.05 -3.48
CA GLU A 68 13.24 -13.97 -4.10
C GLU A 68 13.23 -13.98 -5.64
N ILE A 69 12.17 -13.45 -6.27
CA ILE A 69 11.98 -13.53 -7.72
C ILE A 69 11.98 -12.12 -8.32
N SER A 70 13.09 -11.77 -8.98
CA SER A 70 13.19 -10.54 -9.78
C SER A 70 12.40 -10.69 -11.08
N VAL A 71 11.45 -9.78 -11.31
CA VAL A 71 10.57 -9.79 -12.48
C VAL A 71 11.20 -9.01 -13.64
N LEU A 72 11.70 -7.80 -13.38
CA LEU A 72 12.42 -7.01 -14.37
C LEU A 72 13.90 -6.98 -14.01
N ASN A 73 14.75 -7.36 -14.96
CA ASN A 73 16.20 -7.34 -14.81
C ASN A 73 16.82 -6.46 -15.89
N ASN A 74 17.27 -5.26 -15.49
CA ASN A 74 17.94 -4.30 -16.35
C ASN A 74 17.14 -3.89 -17.60
N LEU A 75 15.83 -3.62 -17.44
CA LEU A 75 14.98 -3.18 -18.54
C LEU A 75 15.29 -1.71 -18.92
N SER A 76 15.63 -1.51 -20.20
CA SER A 76 15.83 -0.18 -20.79
C SER A 76 14.98 -0.05 -22.05
N LEU A 77 14.06 0.92 -22.06
CA LEU A 77 13.09 1.13 -23.14
C LEU A 77 12.81 2.63 -23.30
N LYS A 78 12.76 3.11 -24.55
CA LYS A 78 12.38 4.49 -24.86
C LYS A 78 11.16 4.50 -25.77
N ILE A 79 10.14 5.26 -25.38
CA ILE A 79 8.88 5.41 -26.09
C ILE A 79 8.72 6.90 -26.43
N PRO A 80 8.95 7.30 -27.69
CA PRO A 80 8.76 8.68 -28.11
C PRO A 80 7.28 9.08 -28.08
N SER A 81 7.04 10.36 -27.86
CA SER A 81 5.70 10.96 -27.89
C SER A 81 4.96 10.67 -29.19
N GLY A 82 3.66 10.37 -29.07
CA GLY A 82 2.78 10.07 -30.21
C GLY A 82 3.02 8.71 -30.88
N LYS A 83 3.85 7.84 -30.30
CA LYS A 83 4.07 6.47 -30.80
C LYS A 83 3.33 5.44 -29.97
N THR A 84 2.84 4.41 -30.65
CA THR A 84 2.29 3.20 -30.01
C THR A 84 3.37 2.13 -29.98
N VAL A 85 3.57 1.53 -28.81
CA VAL A 85 4.51 0.42 -28.62
C VAL A 85 3.72 -0.80 -28.16
N ALA A 86 4.05 -1.97 -28.71
CA ALA A 86 3.51 -3.25 -28.27
C ALA A 86 4.59 -3.98 -27.47
N LEU A 87 4.22 -4.43 -26.27
CA LEU A 87 5.06 -5.32 -25.46
C LEU A 87 4.62 -6.75 -25.73
N VAL A 88 5.55 -7.59 -26.18
CA VAL A 88 5.30 -9.00 -26.50
C VAL A 88 6.34 -9.86 -25.79
N GLY A 89 5.91 -11.02 -25.31
CA GLY A 89 6.80 -11.95 -24.63
C GLY A 89 6.06 -13.18 -24.09
N PRO A 90 6.82 -14.17 -23.59
CA PRO A 90 6.26 -15.36 -22.97
C PRO A 90 5.61 -15.02 -21.62
N SER A 91 4.81 -15.96 -21.10
CA SER A 91 4.20 -15.80 -19.77
C SER A 91 5.27 -15.55 -18.69
N GLY A 92 5.07 -14.51 -17.88
CA GLY A 92 5.96 -14.16 -16.76
C GLY A 92 7.23 -13.37 -17.12
N CYS A 93 7.33 -12.81 -18.33
CA CYS A 93 8.51 -12.05 -18.77
C CYS A 93 8.56 -10.58 -18.31
N GLY A 94 7.54 -10.10 -17.60
CA GLY A 94 7.41 -8.69 -17.21
C GLY A 94 6.48 -8.49 -16.03
#